data_AF-A0A9X2JXD0-F1
#
_entry.id   AF-A0A9X2JXD0-F1
#
_cell.length_a   1.000
_cell.length_b   1.000
_cell.length_c   1.000
_cell.angle_alpha   90.00
_cell.angle_beta   90.00
_cell.angle_gamma   90.00
#
_symmetry.space_group_name_H-M   'P 1'
#
loop_
_entity.id
_entity.type
_entity.pdbx_description
1 polymer ?
#
loop_
_entity_poly.entity_id
_entity_poly.type
_entity_poly.pdbx_seq_one_letter_code
_entity_poly.pdbx_strand_id
1 'polypeptide(L)'
;MAGYDLSINMDQLTALKDDLKAITSELENADGNAQAAADATGHDELRDRVNDFADKWEIKRGEMLENVKKLSDIITQIVDTFKEIDAGLGKALEDAASK
;
A
#
# COMPACT_ATOMS: atom_id res chain seq x y z
N MET A 1 28.68 23.84 4.07
CA MET A 1 27.36 23.43 3.52
C MET A 1 27.29 21.92 3.65
N ALA A 2 26.68 21.41 4.73
CA ALA A 2 26.46 19.97 4.87
C ALA A 2 25.36 19.60 3.87
N GLY A 3 25.75 19.20 2.66
CA GLY A 3 24.82 18.56 1.73
C GLY A 3 24.31 17.32 2.45
N TYR A 4 23.00 17.21 2.62
CA TYR A 4 22.40 16.01 3.17
C TYR A 4 22.78 14.85 2.24
N ASP A 5 23.62 13.95 2.73
CA ASP A 5 23.95 12.70 2.05
C ASP A 5 22.72 11.80 2.15
N LEU A 6 21.97 11.72 1.05
CA LEU A 6 20.70 11.01 0.99
C LEU A 6 20.96 9.61 0.42
N SER A 7 21.24 8.66 1.32
CA SER A 7 21.38 7.25 0.96
C SER A 7 20.02 6.56 1.01
N ILE A 8 19.40 6.35 -0.15
CA ILE A 8 18.13 5.62 -0.29
C ILE A 8 18.37 4.27 -0.97
N ASN A 9 17.91 3.20 -0.35
CA ASN A 9 17.97 1.85 -0.93
C ASN A 9 16.76 1.62 -1.84
N MET A 10 17.01 1.67 -3.16
CA MET A 10 15.97 1.54 -4.18
C MET A 10 15.36 0.13 -4.26
N ASP A 11 16.12 -0.90 -3.89
CA ASP A 11 15.60 -2.28 -3.84
C ASP A 11 14.60 -2.43 -2.70
N GLN A 12 14.91 -1.87 -1.52
CA GLN A 12 14.00 -1.87 -0.38
C GLN A 12 12.71 -1.08 -0.65
N LEU A 13 12.80 0.06 -1.36
CA LEU A 13 11.62 0.83 -1.74
C LEU A 13 10.76 0.10 -2.77
N THR A 14 11.38 -0.63 -3.70
CA THR A 14 10.65 -1.43 -4.69
C THR A 14 9.96 -2.61 -4.00
N ALA A 15 10.64 -3.30 -3.08
CA ALA A 15 10.02 -4.36 -2.28
C ALA A 15 8.84 -3.84 -1.45
N LEU A 16 9.01 -2.70 -0.77
CA LEU A 16 7.94 -2.07 0.00
C LEU A 16 6.72 -1.70 -0.88
N LYS A 17 6.96 -1.21 -2.10
CA LYS A 17 5.89 -0.92 -3.07
C LYS A 17 5.08 -2.19 -3.40
N ASP A 18 5.76 -3.31 -3.61
CA ASP A 18 5.11 -4.57 -3.96
C ASP A 18 4.35 -5.16 -2.75
N ASP A 19 4.92 -5.07 -1.54
CA ASP A 19 4.26 -5.47 -0.30
C ASP A 19 2.98 -4.67 -0.06
N LEU A 20 3.01 -3.34 -0.26
CA LEU A 20 1.83 -2.48 -0.09
C LEU A 20 0.73 -2.80 -1.12
N LYS A 21 1.11 -3.16 -2.36
CA LYS A 21 0.15 -3.64 -3.36
C LYS A 21 -0.49 -4.96 -2.95
N ALA A 22 0.30 -5.90 -2.42
CA ALA A 22 -0.23 -7.17 -1.92
C ALA A 22 -1.22 -6.93 -0.78
N ILE A 23 -0.87 -6.08 0.20
CA ILE A 23 -1.77 -5.72 1.31
C ILE A 23 -3.05 -5.07 0.79
N THR A 24 -2.96 -4.15 -0.17
CA THR A 24 -4.12 -3.51 -0.80
C THR A 24 -5.04 -4.55 -1.43
N SER A 25 -4.48 -5.48 -2.20
CA SER A 25 -5.22 -6.57 -2.85
C SER A 25 -5.91 -7.48 -1.83
N GLU A 26 -5.22 -7.87 -0.75
CA GLU A 26 -5.81 -8.70 0.30
C GLU A 26 -6.97 -8.00 1.02
N LEU A 27 -6.81 -6.70 1.33
CA LEU A 27 -7.87 -5.92 1.97
C LEU A 27 -9.08 -5.69 1.05
N GLU A 28 -8.86 -5.54 -0.26
CA GLU A 28 -9.94 -5.40 -1.26
C GLU A 28 -10.72 -6.70 -1.47
N ASN A 29 -10.01 -7.84 -1.48
CA ASN A 29 -10.59 -9.15 -1.80
C ASN A 29 -10.98 -9.98 -0.58
N ALA A 30 -10.89 -9.42 0.63
CA ALA A 30 -11.39 -10.09 1.84
C ALA A 30 -12.91 -10.24 1.73
N ASP A 31 -13.39 -11.35 1.16
CA ASP A 31 -14.81 -11.50 0.83
C ASP A 31 -15.69 -11.77 2.06
N GLY A 32 -16.98 -11.41 1.95
CA GLY A 32 -17.94 -11.38 3.06
C GLY A 32 -18.56 -12.73 3.41
N ASN A 33 -17.91 -13.51 4.26
CA ASN A 33 -18.50 -14.71 4.88
C ASN A 33 -19.35 -14.41 6.14
N ALA A 34 -19.48 -13.13 6.49
CA ALA A 34 -20.19 -12.67 7.68
C ALA A 34 -21.65 -13.13 7.73
N GLN A 35 -22.39 -13.02 6.63
CA GLN A 35 -23.80 -13.42 6.59
C GLN A 35 -23.96 -14.92 6.88
N ALA A 36 -23.14 -15.76 6.25
CA ALA A 36 -23.15 -17.21 6.49
C ALA A 36 -22.75 -17.54 7.94
N ALA A 37 -21.78 -16.82 8.50
CA ALA A 37 -21.40 -16.96 9.90
C ALA A 37 -22.53 -16.54 10.86
N ALA A 38 -23.24 -15.46 10.55
CA ALA A 38 -24.35 -14.95 11.33
C ALA A 38 -25.53 -15.94 11.31
N ASP A 39 -25.88 -16.48 10.15
CA ASP A 39 -26.95 -17.47 9.99
C ASP A 39 -26.63 -18.79 10.71
N ALA A 40 -25.34 -19.17 10.76
CA ALA A 40 -24.89 -20.38 11.45
C ALA A 40 -24.99 -20.30 12.99
N THR A 41 -25.20 -19.11 13.57
CA THR A 41 -25.28 -18.94 15.04
C THR A 41 -26.51 -19.58 15.67
N GLY A 42 -27.60 -19.75 14.90
CA GLY A 42 -28.85 -20.36 15.39
C GLY A 42 -29.57 -19.58 16.50
N HIS A 43 -29.14 -18.35 16.81
CA HIS A 43 -29.71 -17.51 17.86
C HIS A 43 -29.72 -16.04 17.42
N ASP A 44 -30.87 -15.39 17.50
CA ASP A 44 -31.06 -14.03 16.96
C ASP A 44 -30.06 -13.01 17.52
N GLU A 45 -29.85 -12.97 18.84
CA GLU A 45 -28.91 -12.02 19.44
C GLU A 45 -27.46 -12.27 18.99
N LEU A 46 -27.05 -13.53 18.79
CA LEU A 46 -25.70 -13.83 18.33
C LEU A 46 -25.53 -13.46 16.85
N ARG A 47 -26.55 -13.72 16.03
CA ARG A 47 -26.60 -13.27 14.64
C ARG A 47 -26.42 -11.77 14.55
N ASP A 48 -27.16 -11.00 15.35
CA ASP A 48 -27.10 -9.54 15.35
C ASP A 48 -25.70 -9.03 15.75
N ARG A 49 -25.03 -9.70 16.69
CA ARG A 49 -23.65 -9.36 17.07
C ARG A 49 -22.63 -9.67 15.97
N VAL A 50 -22.81 -10.76 15.24
CA VAL A 50 -21.94 -11.10 14.10
C VAL A 50 -22.11 -10.07 12.97
N ASN A 51 -23.34 -9.65 12.69
CA ASN A 51 -23.63 -8.61 11.71
C ASN A 51 -23.04 -7.26 12.13
N ASP A 52 -23.24 -6.83 13.37
CA ASP A 52 -22.66 -5.58 13.90
C ASP A 52 -21.12 -5.59 13.84
N PHE A 53 -20.50 -6.72 14.11
CA PHE A 53 -19.06 -6.88 13.93
C PHE A 53 -18.65 -6.75 12.46
N ALA A 54 -19.37 -7.41 11.55
CA ALA A 54 -19.09 -7.40 10.13
C ALA A 54 -19.18 -5.99 9.52
N ASP A 55 -20.24 -5.25 9.86
CA ASP A 55 -20.44 -3.87 9.42
C ASP A 55 -19.29 -2.96 9.90
N LYS A 56 -18.93 -3.09 11.19
CA LYS A 56 -17.80 -2.32 11.76
C LYS A 56 -16.47 -2.72 11.14
N TRP A 57 -16.28 -3.99 10.85
CA TRP A 57 -15.08 -4.49 10.19
C TRP A 57 -14.97 -3.96 8.77
N GLU A 58 -16.07 -3.92 8.01
CA GLU A 58 -16.08 -3.37 6.65
C GLU A 58 -15.66 -1.90 6.64
N ILE A 59 -16.24 -1.08 7.53
CA ILE A 59 -15.85 0.33 7.70
C ILE A 59 -14.35 0.41 8.03
N LYS A 60 -13.90 -0.35 9.03
CA LYS A 60 -12.52 -0.26 9.48
C LYS A 60 -11.52 -0.70 8.41
N ARG A 61 -11.86 -1.74 7.66
CA ARG A 61 -11.08 -2.23 6.51
C ARG A 61 -11.04 -1.19 5.40
N GLY A 62 -12.14 -0.50 5.13
CA GLY A 62 -12.18 0.63 4.18
C GLY A 62 -11.20 1.74 4.56
N GLU A 63 -11.18 2.16 5.82
CA GLU A 63 -10.21 3.15 6.34
C GLU A 63 -8.76 2.66 6.20
N MET A 64 -8.49 1.39 6.54
CA MET A 64 -7.16 0.79 6.39
C MET A 64 -6.72 0.79 4.92
N LEU A 65 -7.62 0.38 4.02
CA LEU A 65 -7.37 0.35 2.59
C LEU A 65 -7.02 1.73 2.05
N GLU A 66 -7.77 2.77 2.44
CA GLU A 66 -7.48 4.15 2.03
C GLU A 66 -6.09 4.60 2.48
N ASN A 67 -5.70 4.28 3.72
CA ASN A 67 -4.39 4.65 4.27
C ASN A 67 -3.25 3.90 3.57
N VAL A 68 -3.41 2.61 3.28
CA VAL A 68 -2.41 1.81 2.56
C VAL A 68 -2.25 2.31 1.13
N LYS A 69 -3.34 2.66 0.44
CA LYS A 69 -3.29 3.28 -0.89
C LYS A 69 -2.51 4.58 -0.89
N LYS A 70 -2.80 5.49 0.05
CA LYS A 70 -2.05 6.74 0.21
C LYS A 70 -0.55 6.49 0.41
N LEU A 71 -0.18 5.53 1.25
CA LEU A 71 1.22 5.18 1.48
C LEU A 71 1.87 4.61 0.21
N SER A 72 1.19 3.72 -0.49
CA SER A 72 1.64 3.15 -1.77
C SER A 72 1.89 4.23 -2.83
N ASP A 73 1.01 5.24 -2.90
CA ASP A 73 1.16 6.37 -3.83
C ASP A 73 2.40 7.21 -3.50
N ILE A 74 2.62 7.51 -2.21
CA ILE A 74 3.82 8.25 -1.75
C ILE A 74 5.09 7.48 -2.09
N ILE A 75 5.16 6.18 -1.78
CA ILE A 75 6.33 5.35 -2.08
C ILE A 75 6.56 5.26 -3.58
N THR A 76 5.50 5.13 -4.38
CA THR A 76 5.61 5.14 -5.84
C THR A 76 6.18 6.45 -6.36
N GLN A 77 5.68 7.60 -5.88
CA GLN A 77 6.20 8.92 -6.25
C GLN A 77 7.68 9.09 -5.90
N ILE A 78 8.10 8.62 -4.72
CA ILE A 78 9.52 8.64 -4.31
C ILE A 78 10.34 7.82 -5.31
N VAL A 79 9.98 6.56 -5.56
CA VAL A 79 10.72 5.67 -6.47
C VAL A 79 10.82 6.26 -7.87
N ASP A 80 9.74 6.82 -8.40
CA ASP A 80 9.71 7.38 -9.75
C ASP A 80 10.59 8.65 -9.83
N THR A 81 10.55 9.52 -8.82
CA THR A 81 11.40 10.72 -8.74
C THR A 81 12.89 10.37 -8.74
N PHE A 82 13.30 9.35 -7.98
CA PHE A 82 14.71 8.93 -7.97
C PHE A 82 15.16 8.37 -9.31
N LYS A 83 14.32 7.55 -9.97
CA LYS A 83 14.63 7.01 -11.29
C LYS A 83 14.80 8.11 -12.35
N GLU A 84 13.95 9.14 -12.30
CA GLU A 84 14.05 10.29 -13.20
C GLU A 84 15.35 11.08 -12.98
N ILE A 85 15.70 11.35 -11.71
CA ILE A 85 16.94 12.05 -11.35
C ILE A 85 18.15 11.23 -11.81
N ASP A 86 18.20 9.93 -11.50
CA ASP A 86 19.32 9.05 -11.87
C ASP A 86 19.50 8.97 -13.38
N ALA A 87 18.41 8.81 -14.14
CA ALA A 87 18.45 8.79 -15.60
C ALA A 87 18.95 10.13 -16.19
N GLY A 88 18.50 11.26 -15.62
CA GLY A 88 18.93 12.59 -16.03
C GLY A 88 20.43 12.82 -15.77
N LEU A 89 20.92 12.44 -14.60
CA LEU A 89 22.34 12.53 -14.24
C LEU A 89 23.21 11.62 -15.10
N GLY A 90 22.79 10.36 -15.30
CA GLY A 90 23.50 9.41 -16.16
C GLY A 90 23.66 9.94 -17.58
N LYS A 91 22.57 10.45 -18.18
CA LYS A 91 22.62 11.06 -19.50
C LYS A 91 23.56 12.28 -19.56
N ALA A 92 23.51 13.15 -18.56
CA ALA A 92 24.39 14.33 -18.50
C ALA A 92 25.88 13.93 -18.42
N LEU A 93 26.21 12.84 -17.71
CA LEU A 93 27.57 12.31 -17.65
C LEU A 93 28.02 11.68 -18.97
N GLU A 94 27.15 10.91 -19.63
CA GLU A 94 27.43 10.34 -20.97
C GLU A 94 27.66 11.45 -22.02
N ASP A 95 26.82 12.48 -22.01
CA ASP A 95 26.94 13.65 -22.89
C ASP A 95 28.26 14.42 -22.64
N ALA A 96 28.69 14.51 -21.38
CA ALA A 96 29.94 15.16 -21.00
C ALA A 96 31.17 14.33 -21.39
N ALA A 97 31.09 12.99 -21.28
CA ALA A 97 32.18 12.08 -21.66
C ALA A 97 32.36 11.94 -23.19
N SER A 98 31.30 12.24 -23.96
CA SER A 98 31.30 12.18 -25.42
C SER A 98 31.78 13.47 -26.11
N LYS A 99 32.14 14.50 -25.33
CA LYS A 99 32.71 15.78 -25.79
C LYS A 99 34.21 15.84 -25.50
#